data_AF-A0A821JY91-F1
#
_entry.id   AF-A0A821JY91-F1
#
_cell.length_a   1.000
_cell.length_b   1.000
_cell.length_c   1.000
_cell.angle_alpha   90.00
_cell.angle_beta   90.00
_cell.angle_gamma   90.00
#
_symmetry.space_group_name_H-M   'P 1'
#
loop_
_entity.id
_entity.type
_entity.pdbx_description
1 polymer ?
#
loop_
_entity_poly.entity_id
_entity_poly.type
_entity_poly.pdbx_seq_one_letter_code
_entity_poly.pdbx_strand_id
1 'polypeptide(L)'
;IVQSTYDLCSSQTLNLFGSSGIIKSDSYPSYKPTQCNNVTIGLPDSSDRVIFMYLYDLDIGPADIETRECKNDYLFISYECNNQSYRDYLCGTR
;
A
#
# COMPACT_ATOMS: atom_id res chain seq x y z
N ILE A 1 5.46 5.42 21.95
CA ILE A 1 4.40 5.19 20.94
C ILE A 1 4.61 3.77 20.44
N VAL A 2 3.62 2.89 20.59
CA VAL A 2 3.71 1.52 20.03
C VAL A 2 3.44 1.64 18.54
N GLN A 3 4.43 1.30 17.72
CA GLN A 3 4.31 1.31 16.27
C GLN A 3 3.97 -0.10 15.81
N SER A 4 2.73 -0.32 15.41
CA SER A 4 2.30 -1.60 14.85
C SER A 4 2.85 -1.76 13.44
N THR A 5 3.40 -2.93 13.13
CA THR A 5 3.85 -3.30 11.77
C THR A 5 2.92 -4.35 11.22
N TYR A 6 2.50 -4.16 9.97
CA TYR A 6 1.57 -5.02 9.25
C TYR A 6 2.18 -5.48 7.94
N ASP A 7 2.00 -6.76 7.65
CA ASP A 7 2.36 -7.35 6.37
C ASP A 7 1.19 -7.17 5.41
N LEU A 8 1.44 -6.50 4.27
CA LEU A 8 0.41 -6.08 3.33
C LEU A 8 -0.45 -7.27 2.89
N CYS A 9 0.15 -8.43 2.61
CA CYS A 9 -0.52 -9.53 1.95
C CYS A 9 -1.01 -10.61 2.93
N SER A 10 -0.89 -10.35 4.23
CA SER A 10 -1.30 -11.27 5.29
C SER A 10 -2.82 -11.47 5.42
N SER A 11 -3.62 -10.47 5.01
CA SER A 11 -5.08 -10.53 5.12
C SER A 11 -5.77 -9.59 4.13
N GLN A 12 -7.05 -9.84 3.84
CA GLN A 12 -7.86 -8.97 2.97
C GLN A 12 -8.24 -7.63 3.64
N THR A 13 -8.15 -7.54 4.97
CA THR A 13 -8.50 -6.32 5.70
C THR A 13 -7.51 -6.09 6.83
N LEU A 14 -6.76 -5.00 6.72
CA LEU A 14 -5.85 -4.55 7.77
C LEU A 14 -6.58 -3.54 8.65
N ASN A 15 -6.98 -3.99 9.84
CA ASN A 15 -7.52 -3.10 10.86
C ASN A 15 -6.36 -2.43 11.62
N LEU A 16 -6.13 -1.16 11.32
CA LEU A 16 -5.04 -0.41 11.95
C LEU A 16 -5.50 0.08 13.32
N PHE A 17 -4.85 -0.43 14.37
CA PHE A 17 -5.10 -0.01 15.75
C PHE A 17 -4.05 1.02 16.16
N GLY A 18 -4.51 2.14 16.75
CA GLY A 18 -3.65 3.25 17.18
C GLY A 18 -3.64 4.41 16.19
N SER A 19 -2.72 5.36 16.40
CA SER A 19 -2.62 6.60 15.62
C SER A 19 -1.62 6.53 14.46
N SER A 20 -0.80 5.47 14.39
CA SER A 20 0.27 5.32 13.40
C SER A 20 0.76 3.87 13.33
N GLY A 21 1.19 3.43 12.14
CA GLY A 21 1.78 2.11 11.92
C GLY A 21 2.60 2.06 10.63
N ILE A 22 3.23 0.90 10.38
CA ILE A 22 3.95 0.61 9.14
C ILE A 22 3.23 -0.53 8.43
N ILE A 23 3.05 -0.39 7.11
CA ILE A 23 2.64 -1.47 6.23
C ILE A 23 3.84 -1.78 5.34
N LYS A 24 4.25 -3.05 5.27
CA LYS A 24 5.37 -3.51 4.46
C LYS A 24 4.95 -4.68 3.58
N SER A 25 5.67 -4.92 2.49
CA SER A 25 5.51 -6.18 1.76
C SER A 25 6.00 -7.35 2.60
N ASP A 26 5.41 -8.53 2.41
CA ASP A 26 5.75 -9.73 3.17
C ASP A 26 7.23 -10.13 3.04
N SER A 27 7.88 -9.78 1.92
CA SER A 27 9.30 -10.06 1.68
C SER A 27 10.24 -8.95 2.14
N TYR A 28 9.73 -7.78 2.54
CA TYR A 28 10.57 -6.65 2.95
C TYR A 28 11.56 -7.07 4.07
N PRO A 29 12.86 -6.74 3.95
CA PRO A 29 13.46 -5.76 3.03
C PRO A 29 13.93 -6.34 1.68
N SER A 30 13.68 -7.61 1.39
CA SER A 30 14.10 -8.23 0.13
C SER A 30 13.03 -8.08 -0.95
N TYR A 31 13.46 -7.82 -2.18
CA TYR A 31 12.57 -7.89 -3.34
C TYR A 31 12.19 -9.35 -3.63
N LYS A 32 10.88 -9.61 -3.67
CA LYS A 32 10.32 -10.87 -4.16
C LYS A 32 8.96 -10.60 -4.80
N PRO A 33 8.81 -10.85 -6.12
CA PRO A 33 7.51 -10.73 -6.79
C PRO A 33 6.46 -11.58 -6.05
N THR A 34 5.47 -10.93 -5.48
CA THR A 34 4.40 -11.56 -4.70
C THR A 34 3.09 -10.97 -5.15
N GLN A 35 2.21 -11.82 -5.69
CA GLN A 35 0.86 -11.39 -6.03
C GLN A 35 0.03 -11.35 -4.75
N CYS A 36 -0.51 -10.17 -4.45
CA CYS A 36 -1.35 -9.96 -3.28
C CYS A 36 -2.79 -9.72 -3.71
N ASN A 37 -3.74 -10.28 -2.96
CA ASN A 37 -5.15 -9.94 -3.15
C ASN A 37 -5.39 -8.48 -2.75
N ASN A 38 -6.52 -7.91 -3.15
CA ASN A 38 -6.90 -6.56 -2.71
C ASN A 38 -6.95 -6.51 -1.17
N VAL A 39 -6.28 -5.51 -0.60
CA VAL A 39 -6.20 -5.26 0.83
C VAL A 39 -6.94 -3.97 1.14
N THR A 40 -7.97 -4.06 1.98
CA THR A 40 -8.67 -2.88 2.49
C THR A 40 -8.03 -2.46 3.81
N ILE A 41 -7.62 -1.20 3.90
CA ILE A 41 -7.18 -0.62 5.18
C ILE A 41 -8.43 -0.09 5.89
N GLY A 42 -8.79 -0.73 6.99
CA GLY A 42 -9.93 -0.36 7.83
C GLY A 42 -9.48 0.43 9.05
N LEU A 43 -10.22 1.50 9.38
CA LEU A 43 -10.15 2.11 10.70
C LEU A 43 -11.30 1.55 11.55
N PRO A 44 -11.03 1.03 12.76
CA PRO A 44 -12.06 0.41 13.59
C PRO A 44 -13.13 1.39 14.11
N ASP A 45 -12.88 2.71 14.04
CA ASP A 45 -13.82 3.74 14.50
C ASP A 45 -14.28 4.67 13.35
N SER A 46 -15.55 5.07 13.39
CA SER A 46 -16.21 6.04 12.50
C SER A 46 -15.76 7.49 12.77
N SER A 47 -14.45 7.70 12.84
CA SER A 47 -13.88 8.99 13.19
C SER A 47 -13.68 9.83 11.94
N ASP A 48 -13.91 11.15 12.03
CA ASP A 48 -13.55 12.18 11.04
C ASP A 48 -12.02 12.34 10.86
N ARG A 49 -11.27 11.24 10.97
CA ARG A 49 -9.82 11.21 10.89
C ARG A 49 -9.38 11.04 9.45
N VAL A 50 -8.38 11.82 9.08
CA VAL A 50 -7.70 11.70 7.80
C VAL A 50 -6.55 10.71 7.94
N ILE A 51 -6.47 9.74 7.03
CA ILE A 51 -5.32 8.83 6.93
C ILE A 51 -4.25 9.52 6.09
N PHE A 52 -3.05 9.69 6.66
CA PHE A 52 -1.86 10.07 5.91
C PHE A 52 -0.99 8.84 5.68
N MET A 53 -0.73 8.53 4.42
CA MET A 53 0.19 7.46 4.03
C MET A 53 1.43 8.07 3.40
N TYR A 54 2.59 7.63 3.88
CA TYR A 54 3.88 8.03 3.35
C TYR A 54 4.58 6.80 2.78
N LEU A 55 5.04 6.90 1.54
CA LEU A 55 5.90 5.90 0.93
C LEU A 55 7.33 6.13 1.43
N TYR A 56 7.84 5.18 2.22
CA TYR A 56 9.17 5.29 2.83
C TYR A 56 10.27 4.64 1.99
N ASP A 57 9.99 3.46 1.44
CA ASP A 57 10.91 2.65 0.64
C ASP A 57 10.10 1.94 -0.44
N LEU A 58 10.57 1.99 -1.68
CA LEU A 58 9.92 1.37 -2.83
C LEU A 58 10.99 0.69 -3.68
N ASP A 59 10.89 -0.63 -3.78
CA ASP A 59 11.62 -1.44 -4.75
C ASP A 59 10.65 -2.42 -5.39
N ILE A 60 10.11 -2.02 -6.53
CA ILE A 60 9.19 -2.81 -7.35
C ILE A 60 9.78 -2.85 -8.77
N GLY A 61 9.53 -3.93 -9.51
CA GLY A 61 9.97 -4.07 -10.89
C GLY A 61 9.72 -2.80 -11.73
N PRO A 62 10.58 -2.48 -12.70
CA PRO A 62 10.49 -1.23 -13.45
C PRO A 62 9.25 -1.19 -14.35
N ALA A 63 8.86 0.03 -14.75
CA ALA A 63 7.85 0.21 -15.78
C ALA A 63 8.26 -0.49 -17.09
N ASP A 64 7.26 -0.99 -17.81
CA ASP A 64 7.44 -1.57 -19.13
C ASP A 64 8.09 -0.54 -20.08
N ILE A 65 9.12 -0.96 -20.80
CA ILE A 65 9.95 -0.04 -21.61
C ILE A 65 9.16 0.56 -22.77
N GLU A 66 8.24 -0.21 -23.36
CA GLU A 66 7.47 0.18 -24.52
C GLU A 66 6.30 1.09 -24.15
N THR A 67 5.57 0.74 -23.10
CA THR A 67 4.33 1.43 -22.70
C THR A 67 4.54 2.45 -21.61
N ARG A 68 5.67 2.42 -20.90
CA ARG A 68 5.95 3.25 -19.72
C ARG A 68 4.96 3.02 -18.57
N GLU A 69 4.26 1.89 -18.58
CA GLU A 69 3.26 1.52 -17.58
C GLU A 69 3.80 0.45 -16.61
N CYS A 70 3.33 0.48 -15.37
CA CYS A 70 3.62 -0.52 -14.36
C CYS A 70 2.79 -1.79 -14.58
N LYS A 71 3.11 -2.57 -15.62
CA LYS A 71 2.30 -3.74 -16.02
C LYS A 71 2.61 -5.02 -15.26
N ASN A 72 3.90 -5.27 -15.01
CA ASN A 72 4.36 -6.57 -14.49
C ASN A 72 4.33 -6.59 -12.96
N ASP A 73 4.98 -5.61 -12.35
CA ASP A 73 5.02 -5.43 -10.90
C ASP A 73 4.56 -4.00 -10.58
N TYR A 74 3.60 -3.87 -9.68
CA TYR A 74 3.05 -2.57 -9.29
C TYR A 74 2.47 -2.59 -7.89
N LEU A 75 2.49 -1.42 -7.25
CA LEU A 75 1.64 -1.10 -6.11
C LEU A 75 0.47 -0.25 -6.60
N PHE A 76 -0.75 -0.78 -6.47
CA PHE A 76 -1.97 -0.06 -6.75
C PHE A 76 -2.57 0.48 -5.46
N ILE A 77 -2.79 1.79 -5.40
CA ILE A 77 -3.43 2.47 -4.27
C ILE A 77 -4.72 3.09 -4.77
N SER A 78 -5.82 2.82 -4.09
CA SER A 78 -7.08 3.51 -4.36
C SER A 78 -7.79 3.92 -3.08
N TYR A 79 -8.43 5.08 -3.12
CA TYR A 79 -9.19 5.64 -2.01
C TYR A 79 -10.30 6.55 -2.52
N GLU A 80 -11.31 6.79 -1.68
CA GLU A 80 -12.38 7.74 -1.97
C GLU A 80 -12.27 8.94 -1.03
N CYS A 81 -12.37 10.15 -1.59
CA CYS A 81 -12.37 11.39 -0.83
C CYS A 81 -13.36 12.36 -1.49
N ASN A 82 -14.29 12.93 -0.71
CA ASN A 82 -15.31 13.86 -1.21
C ASN A 82 -16.10 13.34 -2.43
N ASN A 83 -16.54 12.07 -2.38
CA ASN A 83 -17.24 11.37 -3.48
C ASN A 83 -16.42 11.26 -4.79
N GLN A 84 -15.10 11.42 -4.72
CA GLN A 84 -14.20 11.22 -5.84
C GLN A 84 -13.28 10.03 -5.54
N SER A 85 -13.17 9.12 -6.51
CA SER A 85 -12.23 8.01 -6.43
C SER A 85 -10.88 8.39 -6.99
N TYR A 86 -9.84 8.18 -6.19
CA TYR A 86 -8.44 8.37 -6.55
C TYR A 86 -7.77 7.02 -6.72
N ARG A 87 -6.86 6.94 -7.69
CA ARG A 87 -6.15 5.72 -8.07
C ARG A 87 -4.73 6.09 -8.47
N ASP A 88 -3.76 5.35 -7.96
CA ASP A 88 -2.36 5.52 -8.29
C ASP A 88 -1.68 4.17 -8.52
N TYR A 89 -0.71 4.14 -9.43
CA TYR A 89 0.07 2.97 -9.79
C TYR A 89 1.56 3.31 -9.68
N LEU A 90 2.25 2.61 -8.80
CA LEU A 90 3.66 2.85 -8.51
C LEU A 90 4.50 1.63 -8.88
N CYS A 91 5.65 1.87 -9.50
CA CYS A 91 6.66 0.86 -9.82
C CYS A 91 8.04 1.50 -9.94
N GLY A 92 9.09 0.69 -10.06
CA GLY A 92 10.48 1.13 -10.01
C GLY A 92 11.01 1.32 -8.59
N THR A 93 12.11 2.05 -8.48
CA THR A 93 12.83 2.27 -7.22
C THR A 93 12.80 3.74 -6.82
N ARG A 94 12.70 4.03 -5.51
CA ARG A 94 12.67 5.41 -5.00
C ARG A 94 13.35 5.59 -3.65
#